data_AF-A0A9E0Q399-F1
#
_entry.id   AF-A0A9E0Q399-F1
#
_cell.length_a   1.000
_cell.length_b   1.000
_cell.length_c   1.000
_cell.angle_alpha   90.00
_cell.angle_beta   90.00
_cell.angle_gamma   90.00
#
_symmetry.space_group_name_H-M   'P 1'
#
loop_
_entity.id
_entity.type
_entity.pdbx_description
1 polymer ?
#
loop_
_entity_poly.entity_id
_entity_poly.type
_entity_poly.pdbx_seq_one_letter_code
_entity_poly.pdbx_strand_id
1 'polypeptide(L)'
;MSTIIKPTVGRKVWFRTKTTRENPLVIDNKVVQQFTSEPLDATVLCTWSDRCVNLLVVDHAGAVHAPRSVTMRQEGDPEPAGHYCEWMPYQTGQAKKYEAPAA
;
A
#
# COMPACT_ATOMS: atom_id res chain seq x y z
N MET A 1 21.81 -0.06 -4.59
CA MET A 1 20.95 0.27 -5.74
C MET A 1 19.53 -0.01 -5.27
N SER A 2 18.66 0.98 -5.18
CA SER A 2 17.25 0.73 -4.82
C SER A 2 16.56 0.05 -5.99
N THR A 3 16.24 -1.23 -5.85
CA THR A 3 15.46 -1.95 -6.86
C THR A 3 14.02 -1.48 -6.80
N ILE A 4 13.52 -0.93 -7.90
CA ILE A 4 12.09 -0.67 -8.07
C ILE A 4 11.39 -2.01 -8.35
N ILE A 5 10.52 -2.42 -7.43
CA ILE A 5 9.67 -3.60 -7.60
C ILE A 5 8.41 -3.16 -8.34
N LYS A 6 8.24 -3.66 -9.57
CA LYS A 6 7.05 -3.40 -10.38
C LYS A 6 5.79 -3.94 -9.68
N PRO A 7 4.75 -3.11 -9.44
CA PRO A 7 3.50 -3.59 -8.89
C PRO A 7 2.78 -4.47 -9.91
N THR A 8 2.09 -5.49 -9.41
CA THR A 8 1.21 -6.35 -10.20
C THR A 8 -0.08 -6.61 -9.43
N VAL A 9 -1.17 -6.80 -10.16
CA VAL A 9 -2.50 -7.08 -9.60
C VAL A 9 -2.45 -8.34 -8.73
N GLY A 10 -3.16 -8.32 -7.60
CA GLY A 10 -3.24 -9.43 -6.65
C GLY A 10 -2.12 -9.47 -5.61
N ARG A 11 -1.08 -8.64 -5.72
CA ARG A 11 -0.04 -8.57 -4.68
C ARG A 11 -0.51 -7.81 -3.45
N LYS A 12 -0.04 -8.27 -2.29
CA LYS A 12 -0.31 -7.68 -0.98
C LYS A 12 0.64 -6.53 -0.68
N VAL A 13 0.09 -5.43 -0.20
CA VAL A 13 0.81 -4.24 0.26
C VAL A 13 0.23 -3.77 1.59
N TRP A 14 0.99 -2.96 2.30
CA TRP A 14 0.47 -2.21 3.43
C TRP A 14 -0.10 -0.89 2.95
N PHE A 15 -1.27 -0.51 3.45
CA PHE A 15 -1.81 0.83 3.26
C PHE A 15 -1.64 1.64 4.56
N ARG A 16 -0.82 2.69 4.48
CA ARG A 16 -0.57 3.59 5.59
C ARG A 16 -1.47 4.80 5.48
N THR A 17 -2.36 4.91 6.44
CA THR A 17 -3.12 6.12 6.63
C THR A 17 -2.30 7.11 7.47
N LYS A 18 -2.61 8.39 7.30
CA LYS A 18 -2.15 9.53 8.11
C LYS A 18 -3.36 10.18 8.76
N THR A 19 -4.38 9.37 9.05
CA THR A 19 -5.63 9.82 9.64
C THR A 19 -5.39 10.23 11.10
N THR A 20 -6.10 11.26 11.56
CA THR A 20 -6.20 11.56 12.99
C THR A 20 -7.66 11.49 13.42
N ARG A 21 -7.93 11.62 14.72
CA ARG A 21 -9.31 11.66 15.23
C ARG A 21 -10.07 12.88 14.72
N GLU A 22 -9.37 13.99 14.53
CA GLU A 22 -9.91 15.27 14.05
C GLU A 22 -10.01 15.34 12.52
N ASN A 23 -9.19 14.54 11.81
CA ASN A 23 -9.17 14.49 10.36
C ASN A 23 -9.24 13.02 9.88
N PRO A 24 -10.45 12.42 9.89
CA PRO A 24 -10.64 11.05 9.45
C PRO A 24 -10.47 10.90 7.94
N LEU A 25 -9.81 9.83 7.50
CA LEU A 25 -9.84 9.42 6.10
C LEU A 25 -11.23 8.88 5.75
N VAL A 26 -11.85 9.46 4.73
CA VAL A 26 -13.12 9.01 4.17
C VAL A 26 -12.90 8.52 2.73
N ILE A 27 -13.29 7.28 2.44
CA ILE A 27 -13.25 6.69 1.10
C ILE A 27 -14.67 6.27 0.74
N ASP A 28 -15.18 6.73 -0.40
CA ASP A 28 -16.52 6.41 -0.90
C ASP A 28 -17.61 6.54 0.19
N ASN A 29 -17.60 7.67 0.89
CA ASN A 29 -18.51 8.02 2.01
C ASN A 29 -18.43 7.11 3.25
N LYS A 30 -17.33 6.36 3.42
CA LYS A 30 -17.08 5.55 4.62
C LYS A 30 -15.81 6.02 5.33
N VAL A 31 -15.91 6.23 6.63
CA VAL A 31 -14.75 6.50 7.48
C VAL A 31 -13.92 5.23 7.59
N VAL A 32 -12.62 5.34 7.32
CA VAL A 32 -11.66 4.23 7.48
C VAL A 32 -11.35 4.07 8.97
N GLN A 33 -11.54 2.87 9.51
CA GLN A 33 -11.31 2.57 10.93
C GLN A 33 -9.89 2.07 11.18
N GLN A 34 -9.11 2.81 11.97
CA GLN A 34 -7.77 2.42 12.38
C GLN A 34 -7.63 2.55 13.90
N PHE A 35 -7.52 1.40 14.58
CA PHE A 35 -7.43 1.31 16.04
C PHE A 35 -5.99 1.35 16.60
N THR A 36 -4.99 1.04 15.78
CA THR A 36 -3.56 0.99 16.17
C THR A 36 -2.70 1.66 15.11
N SER A 37 -1.40 1.85 15.37
CA SER A 37 -0.46 2.40 14.39
C SER A 37 -0.06 1.41 13.28
N GLU A 38 -0.58 0.18 13.32
CA GLU A 38 -0.31 -0.82 12.30
C GLU A 38 -0.92 -0.40 10.94
N PRO A 39 -0.26 -0.72 9.83
CA PRO A 39 -0.81 -0.46 8.51
C PRO A 39 -2.03 -1.35 8.22
N LEU A 40 -2.93 -0.85 7.37
CA LEU A 40 -4.08 -1.61 6.91
C LEU A 40 -3.67 -2.66 5.87
N ASP A 41 -4.39 -3.77 5.86
CA ASP A 41 -4.22 -4.79 4.84
C ASP A 41 -4.72 -4.28 3.49
N ALA A 42 -3.92 -4.47 2.44
CA ALA A 42 -4.30 -4.03 1.11
C ALA A 42 -3.83 -4.97 -0.01
N THR A 43 -4.60 -5.01 -1.09
CA THR A 43 -4.31 -5.77 -2.31
C THR A 43 -4.31 -4.82 -3.51
N VAL A 44 -3.32 -4.95 -4.40
CA VAL A 44 -3.28 -4.18 -5.65
C VAL A 44 -4.39 -4.66 -6.59
N LEU A 45 -5.30 -3.77 -6.97
CA LEU A 45 -6.39 -4.04 -7.92
C LEU A 45 -6.07 -3.59 -9.34
N CYS A 46 -5.34 -2.47 -9.47
CA CYS A 46 -4.96 -1.90 -10.77
C CYS A 46 -3.63 -1.15 -10.64
N THR A 47 -2.84 -1.14 -11.70
CA THR A 47 -1.54 -0.48 -11.76
C THR A 47 -1.55 0.61 -12.83
N TRP A 48 -1.22 1.84 -12.46
CA TRP A 48 -1.04 2.96 -13.39
C TRP A 48 0.43 3.18 -13.74
N SER A 49 1.31 3.00 -12.75
CA SER A 49 2.77 3.07 -12.89
C SER A 49 3.44 2.31 -11.76
N ASP A 50 4.79 2.31 -11.73
CA ASP A 50 5.56 1.69 -10.64
C ASP A 50 5.37 2.39 -9.27
N ARG A 51 4.70 3.56 -9.26
CA ARG A 51 4.48 4.40 -8.08
C ARG A 51 3.01 4.77 -7.86
N CYS A 52 2.08 4.22 -8.62
CA CYS A 52 0.66 4.57 -8.53
C CYS A 52 -0.26 3.37 -8.83
N VAL A 53 -1.14 3.05 -7.88
CA VAL A 53 -2.01 1.87 -7.93
C VAL A 53 -3.41 2.16 -7.37
N ASN A 54 -4.39 1.33 -7.72
CA ASN A 54 -5.66 1.26 -6.99
C ASN A 54 -5.62 0.04 -6.06
N LEU A 55 -6.26 0.15 -4.89
CA LEU A 55 -6.21 -0.89 -3.86
C LEU A 55 -7.61 -1.37 -3.46
N LEU A 56 -7.65 -2.60 -2.97
CA LEU A 56 -8.67 -3.10 -2.06
C LEU A 56 -8.07 -3.03 -0.65
N VAL A 57 -8.60 -2.20 0.23
CA VAL A 57 -8.12 -2.04 1.61
C VAL A 57 -9.14 -2.61 2.58
N VAL A 58 -8.69 -3.40 3.54
CA VAL A 58 -9.51 -3.87 4.67
C VAL A 58 -9.05 -3.12 5.92
N ASP A 59 -9.96 -2.39 6.54
CA ASP A 59 -9.66 -1.63 7.75
C ASP A 59 -9.71 -2.50 9.02
N HIS A 60 -9.37 -1.95 10.19
CA HIS A 60 -9.31 -2.73 11.43
C HIS A 60 -10.68 -3.22 11.91
N ALA A 61 -11.77 -2.67 11.38
CA ALA A 61 -13.14 -3.13 11.65
C ALA A 61 -13.61 -4.17 10.62
N GLY A 62 -12.78 -4.52 9.64
CA GLY A 62 -13.11 -5.45 8.56
C GLY A 62 -13.91 -4.82 7.41
N ALA A 63 -14.06 -3.49 7.39
CA ALA A 63 -14.73 -2.82 6.28
C ALA A 63 -13.79 -2.69 5.08
N VAL A 64 -14.36 -2.86 3.89
CA VAL A 64 -13.63 -2.82 2.63
C VAL A 64 -13.76 -1.44 1.97
N HIS A 65 -12.61 -0.89 1.56
CA HIS A 65 -12.47 0.41 0.91
C HIS A 65 -11.67 0.28 -0.39
N ALA A 66 -11.99 1.10 -1.40
CA ALA A 66 -11.36 1.03 -2.71
C ALA A 66 -10.64 2.33 -3.11
N PRO A 67 -9.58 2.75 -2.39
CA PRO A 67 -8.86 3.98 -2.73
C PRO A 67 -8.20 3.85 -4.11
N ARG A 68 -8.30 4.93 -4.87
CA ARG A 68 -7.80 5.05 -6.24
C ARG A 68 -6.60 5.98 -6.28
N SER A 69 -5.72 5.77 -7.26
CA SER A 69 -4.53 6.61 -7.48
C SER A 69 -3.65 6.77 -6.24
N VAL A 70 -3.46 5.67 -5.51
CA VAL A 70 -2.66 5.62 -4.29
C VAL A 70 -1.19 5.64 -4.64
N THR A 71 -0.45 6.57 -4.03
CA THR A 71 1.02 6.62 -4.12
C THR A 71 1.62 5.37 -3.51
N MET A 72 2.45 4.69 -4.29
CA MET A 72 3.16 3.50 -3.86
C MET A 72 4.62 3.84 -3.57
N ARG A 73 4.92 4.00 -2.28
CA ARG A 73 6.26 4.25 -1.77
C ARG A 73 7.11 2.99 -1.88
N GLN A 74 8.32 3.14 -2.40
CA GLN A 74 9.32 2.08 -2.44
C GLN A 74 10.62 2.52 -1.77
N GLU A 75 11.59 1.60 -1.68
CA GLU A 75 12.87 1.83 -1.01
C GLU A 75 13.65 3.00 -1.64
N GLY A 76 14.03 3.97 -0.82
CA GLY A 76 14.72 5.19 -1.26
C GLY A 76 13.81 6.36 -1.60
N ASP A 77 12.49 6.16 -1.71
CA ASP A 77 11.55 7.26 -1.90
C ASP A 77 11.32 8.02 -0.58
N PRO A 78 11.15 9.36 -0.64
CA PRO A 78 10.69 10.12 0.51
C PRO A 78 9.30 9.65 0.94
N GLU A 79 8.98 9.78 2.23
CA GLU A 79 7.64 9.47 2.70
C GLU A 79 6.61 10.46 2.12
N PRO A 80 5.53 9.98 1.47
CA PRO A 80 4.48 10.86 0.96
C PRO A 80 3.78 11.67 2.07
N ALA A 81 3.37 12.90 1.76
CA ALA A 81 2.62 13.74 2.70
C ALA A 81 1.21 13.19 3.01
N GLY A 82 0.58 12.53 2.04
CA GLY A 82 -0.74 11.91 2.18
C GLY A 82 -0.68 10.43 2.55
N HIS A 83 -1.82 9.75 2.41
CA HIS A 83 -1.90 8.30 2.54
C HIS A 83 -1.17 7.61 1.39
N TYR A 84 -0.56 6.48 1.67
CA TYR A 84 0.26 5.77 0.69
C TYR A 84 0.22 4.27 0.95
N CYS A 85 0.70 3.50 -0.02
CA CYS A 85 0.99 2.09 0.20
C CYS A 85 2.48 1.80 0.05
N GLU A 86 2.93 0.72 0.68
CA GLU A 86 4.29 0.21 0.54
C GLU A 86 4.29 -1.31 0.57
N TRP A 87 5.34 -1.92 0.03
CA TRP A 87 5.50 -3.37 0.06
C TRP A 87 5.62 -3.87 1.50
N MET A 88 4.93 -4.98 1.80
CA MET A 88 5.18 -5.71 3.05
C MET A 88 6.62 -6.26 3.05
N PRO A 89 7.34 -6.29 4.18
CA PRO A 89 8.73 -6.77 4.25
C PRO A 89 8.93 -8.18 3.67
N TYR A 90 7.93 -9.06 3.81
CA TYR A 90 7.98 -10.38 3.19
C TYR A 90 7.97 -10.31 1.65
N GLN A 91 7.20 -9.39 1.08
CA GLN A 91 7.08 -9.21 -0.38
C GLN A 91 8.36 -8.61 -0.98
N THR A 92 9.07 -7.75 -0.25
CA THR A 92 10.39 -7.26 -0.67
C THR A 92 11.43 -8.39 -0.63
N GLY A 93 11.40 -9.23 0.41
CA GLY A 93 12.24 -10.42 0.51
C GLY A 93 12.01 -11.43 -0.62
N GLN A 94 10.75 -11.66 -1.02
CA GLN A 94 10.41 -12.54 -2.15
C GLN A 94 10.86 -11.98 -3.49
N ALA A 95 10.72 -10.66 -3.72
CA ALA A 95 11.20 -10.03 -4.94
C ALA A 95 12.72 -10.16 -5.12
N LYS A 96 13.49 -9.93 -4.04
CA LYS A 96 14.95 -10.10 -4.03
C LYS A 96 15.38 -11.53 -4.36
N LYS A 97 14.59 -12.54 -3.95
CA LYS A 97 14.86 -13.95 -4.28
C LYS A 97 14.59 -14.30 -5.74
N TYR A 98 13.63 -13.64 -6.39
CA TYR A 98 13.28 -13.89 -7.80
C TYR A 98 14.17 -13.11 -8.78
N GLU A 99 14.85 -12.05 -8.35
CA GLU A 99 15.94 -11.42 -9.13
C GLU A 99 17.24 -12.22 -9.08
N ALA A 100 17.42 -13.09 -8.08
CA ALA A 100 18.62 -13.90 -7.87
C ALA A 100 18.75 -15.22 -8.67
N PRO A 101 17.74 -15.84 -9.33
CA PRO A 101 17.93 -17.05 -10.09
C PRO A 101 18.11 -16.72 -11.58
N ALA A 102 19.34 -16.31 -11.92
CA ALA A 102 19.92 -16.49 -13.24
C ALA A 102 21.45 -16.66 -13.05
N ALA A 103 21.84 -17.82 -12.54
CA ALA A 103 23.21 -18.33 -12.55
C ALA A 103 23.19 -19.74 -13.13
#